data_AF-A0A8X6Y7D3-F1
#
_entry.id   AF-A0A8X6Y7D3-F1
#
_cell.length_a   1.000
_cell.length_b   1.000
_cell.length_c   1.000
_cell.angle_alpha   90.00
_cell.angle_beta   90.00
_cell.angle_gamma   90.00
#
_symmetry.space_group_name_H-M   'P 1'
#
loop_
_entity.id
_entity.type
_entity.pdbx_description
1 polymer ?
#
loop_
_entity_poly.entity_id
_entity_poly.type
_entity_poly.pdbx_seq_one_letter_code
_entity_poly.pdbx_strand_id
1 'polypeptide(L)'
;MPSDMPPQQIIEALLELGITINDCHVMTNRKTGLRMPLFLLSLPKNDNNRDVYNVTELCFMKIVIEILNKRNGPAQCFRCQGFFHSSKFSSQHSQARQNPGRKSR
;
A
#
# COMPACT_ATOMS: atom_id res chain seq x y z
N MET A 1 -0.50 -16.57 -1.52
CA MET A 1 0.62 -16.86 -2.45
C MET A 1 1.96 -16.76 -1.73
N PRO A 2 3.00 -17.51 -2.13
CA PRO A 2 4.37 -17.38 -1.63
C PRO A 2 4.98 -16.00 -1.92
N SER A 3 5.79 -15.48 -1.00
CA SER A 3 6.48 -14.19 -1.16
C SER A 3 7.60 -14.19 -2.19
N ASP A 4 8.11 -15.37 -2.56
CA ASP A 4 9.21 -15.54 -3.51
C ASP A 4 8.74 -15.90 -4.92
N MET A 5 7.43 -15.93 -5.13
CA MET A 5 6.86 -16.11 -6.46
C MET A 5 7.25 -14.93 -7.37
N PRO A 6 7.77 -15.18 -8.58
CA PRO A 6 8.12 -14.12 -9.50
C PRO A 6 6.84 -13.40 -9.98
N PRO A 7 6.80 -12.05 -9.94
CA PRO A 7 5.64 -11.28 -10.40
C PRO A 7 5.18 -11.60 -11.82
N GLN A 8 6.12 -12.01 -12.68
CA GLN A 8 5.84 -12.38 -14.07
C GLN A 8 4.84 -13.54 -14.19
N GLN A 9 4.94 -14.55 -13.32
CA GLN A 9 4.01 -15.69 -13.32
C GLN A 9 2.58 -15.26 -12.97
N ILE A 10 2.43 -14.27 -12.08
CA ILE A 10 1.13 -13.73 -11.72
C ILE A 10 0.53 -12.97 -12.90
N ILE A 11 1.35 -12.20 -13.63
CA ILE A 11 0.92 -11.48 -14.83
C ILE A 11 0.46 -12.46 -15.92
N GLU A 12 1.26 -13.50 -16.20
CA GLU A 12 0.95 -14.52 -17.21
C GLU A 12 -0.35 -15.27 -16.85
N ALA A 13 -0.49 -15.72 -15.60
CA ALA A 13 -1.69 -16.43 -15.16
C ALA A 13 -2.96 -15.57 -15.24
N LEU A 14 -2.86 -14.27 -14.95
CA LEU A 14 -4.01 -13.35 -15.09
C LEU A 14 -4.29 -13.02 -16.56
N LEU A 15 -3.27 -12.99 -17.42
CA LEU A 15 -3.42 -12.83 -18.86
C LEU A 15 -4.15 -14.02 -19.51
N GLU A 16 -3.85 -15.25 -19.06
CA GLU A 16 -4.56 -16.48 -19.48
C GLU A 16 -6.05 -16.45 -19.11
N LEU A 17 -6.41 -15.72 -18.04
CA LEU A 17 -7.80 -15.47 -17.65
C LEU A 17 -8.44 -14.31 -18.42
N GLY A 18 -7.74 -13.71 -19.38
CA GLY A 18 -8.21 -12.57 -20.17
C GLY A 18 -8.08 -11.21 -19.47
N ILE A 19 -7.35 -11.13 -18.36
CA ILE A 19 -7.19 -9.91 -17.57
C ILE A 19 -5.85 -9.26 -17.89
N THR A 20 -5.89 -8.06 -18.45
CA THR A 20 -4.68 -7.29 -18.77
C THR A 20 -4.17 -6.50 -17.56
N ILE A 21 -2.87 -6.57 -17.30
CA ILE A 21 -2.21 -5.90 -16.16
C ILE A 21 -1.06 -5.06 -16.69
N ASN A 22 -0.90 -3.84 -16.16
CA ASN A 22 0.21 -2.96 -16.51
C ASN A 22 1.48 -3.33 -15.75
N ASP A 23 1.33 -3.61 -14.45
CA ASP A 23 2.47 -3.91 -13.58
C ASP A 23 2.06 -4.75 -12.36
N CYS A 24 3.02 -5.50 -11.82
CA CYS A 24 2.88 -6.31 -10.61
C CYS A 24 4.14 -6.25 -9.76
N HIS A 25 3.99 -5.96 -8.46
CA HIS A 25 5.11 -5.89 -7.52
C HIS A 25 4.82 -6.61 -6.20
N VAL A 26 5.82 -7.29 -5.66
CA VAL A 26 5.74 -7.84 -4.29
C VAL A 26 5.79 -6.71 -3.27
N MET A 27 4.90 -6.73 -2.29
CA MET A 27 4.90 -5.76 -1.20
C MET A 27 5.95 -6.16 -0.15
N THR A 28 6.58 -5.15 0.47
CA THR A 28 7.52 -5.36 1.57
C THR A 28 6.98 -4.77 2.86
N ASN A 29 7.31 -5.42 3.97
CA ASN A 29 7.01 -4.89 5.29
C ASN A 29 7.90 -3.67 5.53
N ARG A 30 7.29 -2.51 5.75
CA ARG A 30 8.02 -1.24 5.92
C ARG A 30 9.00 -1.24 7.11
N LYS A 31 8.74 -2.00 8.17
CA LYS A 31 9.59 -2.04 9.36
C LYS A 31 10.77 -3.00 9.21
N THR A 32 10.52 -4.17 8.64
CA THR A 32 11.53 -5.26 8.56
C THR A 32 12.22 -5.35 7.20
N GLY A 33 11.66 -4.74 6.16
CA GLY A 33 12.13 -4.84 4.77
C GLY A 33 11.84 -6.20 4.11
N LEU A 34 11.26 -7.16 4.84
CA LEU A 34 10.99 -8.50 4.34
C LEU A 34 9.82 -8.50 3.35
N ARG A 35 9.90 -9.39 2.36
CA ARG A 35 8.82 -9.62 1.39
C ARG A 35 7.58 -10.16 2.10
N MET A 36 6.42 -9.67 1.70
CA MET A 36 5.13 -10.14 2.18
C MET A 36 4.50 -11.06 1.14
N PRO A 37 3.61 -11.99 1.54
CA PRO A 37 2.79 -12.78 0.62
C PRO A 37 1.65 -11.94 -0.01
N LEU A 38 1.93 -10.67 -0.32
CA LEU A 38 1.01 -9.69 -0.87
C LEU A 38 1.65 -9.08 -2.12
N PHE A 39 0.85 -8.96 -3.17
CA PHE A 39 1.25 -8.39 -4.45
C PHE A 39 0.36 -7.20 -4.77
N LEU A 40 0.98 -6.13 -5.27
CA LEU A 40 0.29 -4.94 -5.73
C LEU A 40 0.18 -5.01 -7.25
N LEU A 41 -1.06 -5.01 -7.74
CA LEU A 41 -1.38 -5.02 -9.16
C LEU A 41 -1.77 -3.62 -9.63
N SER A 42 -1.21 -3.19 -10.76
CA SER A 42 -1.62 -1.98 -11.47
C SER A 42 -2.40 -2.40 -12.71
N LEU A 43 -3.70 -2.12 -12.73
CA LEU A 43 -4.58 -2.44 -13.85
C LEU A 43 -4.78 -1.21 -14.76
N PRO A 44 -4.95 -1.39 -16.08
CA PRO A 44 -5.39 -0.31 -16.96
C PRO A 44 -6.79 0.18 -16.58
N LYS A 45 -7.17 1.36 -17.05
CA LYS A 45 -8.47 1.96 -16.72
C LYS A 45 -9.54 1.50 -17.72
N ASN A 46 -9.90 0.22 -17.65
CA ASN A 46 -10.89 -0.42 -18.53
C ASN A 46 -12.08 -0.96 -17.71
N ASP A 47 -13.28 -0.93 -18.28
CA ASP A 47 -14.50 -1.42 -17.60
C ASP A 47 -14.48 -2.93 -17.30
N ASN A 48 -13.77 -3.71 -18.12
CA ASN A 48 -13.59 -5.15 -17.96
C ASN A 48 -12.79 -5.52 -16.70
N ASN A 49 -12.09 -4.57 -16.08
CA ASN A 49 -11.21 -4.86 -14.95
C ASN A 49 -11.95 -5.03 -13.63
N ARG A 50 -13.29 -4.92 -13.61
CA ARG A 50 -14.10 -5.23 -12.43
C ARG A 50 -14.14 -6.73 -12.13
N ASP A 51 -14.01 -7.58 -13.14
CA ASP A 51 -14.12 -9.02 -12.95
C ASP A 51 -12.89 -9.64 -12.28
N VAL A 52 -11.78 -8.89 -12.16
CA VAL A 52 -10.58 -9.33 -11.43
C VAL A 52 -10.88 -9.70 -9.98
N TYR A 53 -11.87 -9.07 -9.35
CA TYR A 53 -12.25 -9.35 -7.97
C TYR A 53 -12.98 -10.70 -7.81
N ASN A 54 -13.46 -11.28 -8.92
CA ASN A 54 -14.11 -12.60 -8.91
C ASN A 54 -13.08 -13.75 -8.98
N VAL A 55 -11.80 -13.45 -9.22
CA VAL A 55 -10.73 -14.46 -9.26
C VAL A 55 -10.40 -14.91 -7.83
N THR A 56 -10.83 -16.12 -7.48
CA THR A 56 -10.58 -16.72 -6.16
C THR A 56 -9.42 -17.71 -6.16
N GLU A 57 -8.98 -18.14 -7.34
CA GLU A 57 -7.91 -19.13 -7.51
C GLU A 57 -6.98 -18.71 -8.65
N LEU A 58 -5.68 -18.81 -8.40
CA LEU A 58 -4.63 -18.49 -9.37
C LEU A 58 -3.40 -19.35 -9.07
N CYS A 59 -2.76 -19.91 -10.10
CA CYS A 59 -1.60 -20.79 -9.95
C CYS A 59 -1.83 -21.93 -8.94
N PHE A 60 -2.99 -22.59 -8.99
CA PHE A 60 -3.41 -23.67 -8.07
C PHE A 60 -3.47 -23.27 -6.58
N MET A 61 -3.56 -21.97 -6.29
CA MET A 61 -3.67 -21.44 -4.94
C MET A 61 -4.94 -20.62 -4.79
N LYS A 62 -5.53 -20.69 -3.60
CA LYS A 62 -6.60 -19.77 -3.21
C LYS A 62 -6.02 -18.39 -2.96
N ILE A 63 -6.63 -17.38 -3.57
CA ILE A 63 -6.24 -15.98 -3.45
C ILE A 63 -7.47 -15.10 -3.16
N VAL A 64 -7.21 -13.90 -2.69
CA VAL A 64 -8.21 -12.84 -2.54
C VAL A 64 -7.61 -11.59 -3.17
N ILE A 65 -8.35 -10.99 -4.10
CA ILE A 65 -7.97 -9.72 -4.73
C ILE A 65 -8.85 -8.64 -4.14
N GLU A 66 -8.23 -7.59 -3.62
CA GLU A 66 -8.92 -6.46 -2.98
C GLU A 66 -8.45 -5.14 -3.57
N ILE A 67 -9.29 -4.12 -3.44
CA ILE A 67 -8.93 -2.75 -3.80
C ILE A 67 -7.86 -2.26 -2.82
N LEU A 68 -6.83 -1.58 -3.34
CA LEU A 68 -5.87 -0.88 -2.49
C LEU A 68 -6.57 0.25 -1.72
N ASN A 69 -6.86 -0.01 -0.45
CA ASN A 69 -7.54 0.95 0.41
C ASN A 69 -6.66 2.17 0.68
N LYS A 70 -7.21 3.35 0.42
CA LYS A 70 -6.60 4.61 0.85
C LYS A 70 -6.63 4.67 2.37
N ARG A 71 -5.63 5.32 2.95
CA ARG A 71 -5.63 5.58 4.39
C ARG A 71 -6.82 6.48 4.72
N ASN A 72 -7.78 5.96 5.47
CA ASN A 72 -8.93 6.72 5.95
C ASN A 72 -8.50 7.57 7.16
N GLY A 73 -8.93 8.83 7.17
CA GLY A 73 -8.67 9.77 8.26
C GLY A 73 -7.66 10.87 7.92
N PRO A 74 -7.60 11.93 8.75
CA PRO A 74 -6.70 13.05 8.51
C PRO A 74 -5.24 12.63 8.61
N ALA A 75 -4.39 13.24 7.79
CA ALA A 75 -2.95 13.01 7.84
C ALA A 75 -2.43 13.29 9.26
N GLN A 76 -1.74 12.31 9.86
CA GLN A 76 -1.10 12.47 11.16
C GLN A 76 0.40 12.70 10.96
N CYS A 77 0.92 13.73 11.61
CA CYS A 77 2.34 14.02 11.63
C CYS A 77 3.04 13.11 12.63
N PHE A 78 3.89 12.21 12.15
CA PHE A 78 4.70 11.32 13.02
C PHE A 78 5.69 12.08 13.93
N ARG A 79 5.94 13.37 13.68
CA ARG A 79 6.87 14.19 14.46
C ARG A 79 6.22 14.82 15.70
N CYS A 80 5.04 15.43 15.58
CA CYS A 80 4.31 16.06 16.71
C CYS A 80 3.05 15.29 17.14
N GLN A 81 2.71 14.18 16.47
CA GLN A 81 1.49 13.41 16.67
C GLN A 81 0.17 14.15 16.35
N GLY A 82 0.23 15.39 15.83
CA GLY A 82 -0.95 16.17 15.43
C GLY A 82 -1.57 15.73 14.09
N PHE A 83 -2.82 16.13 13.85
CA PHE A 83 -3.60 15.79 12.65
C PHE A 83 -3.63 16.95 11.61
N PHE A 84 -4.14 16.65 10.41
CA PHE A 84 -4.31 17.55 9.26
C PHE A 84 -3.02 18.09 8.64
N HIS A 85 -1.86 17.54 8.97
CA HIS A 85 -0.59 17.86 8.34
C HIS A 85 0.35 16.67 8.32
N SER A 86 1.31 16.68 7.39
CA SER A 86 2.38 15.69 7.36
C SER A 86 3.66 16.26 7.96
N SER A 87 4.58 15.38 8.37
CA SER A 87 5.92 15.76 8.82
C SER A 87 6.76 16.45 7.73
N LYS A 88 6.36 16.34 6.46
CA LYS A 88 7.08 16.88 5.31
C LYS A 88 6.66 18.31 4.93
N PHE A 89 5.42 18.72 5.22
CA PHE A 89 4.83 19.97 4.73
C PHE A 89 4.37 20.94 5.83
N SER A 90 4.75 20.73 7.09
CA SER A 90 4.28 21.56 8.20
C SER A 90 5.23 22.72 8.49
N SER A 91 4.74 23.94 8.28
CA SER A 91 5.36 25.22 8.71
C SER A 91 5.49 25.35 10.23
N GLN A 92 4.75 24.55 11.01
CA GLN A 92 4.70 24.60 12.47
C GLN A 92 5.96 24.03 13.18
N HIS A 93 6.84 23.31 12.47
CA HIS A 93 8.05 22.76 13.11
C HIS A 93 9.26 23.70 13.15
N SER A 94 9.15 24.91 12.58
CA SER A 94 10.19 25.93 12.69
C SER A 94 10.23 26.63 14.05
N GLN A 95 9.22 26.45 14.92
CA GLN A 95 9.18 27.12 16.24
C GLN A 95 9.26 26.20 17.47
N ALA A 96 9.31 24.87 17.30
CA ALA A 96 9.35 23.93 18.43
C ALA A 96 10.77 23.67 19.00
N ARG A 97 11.74 24.56 18.77
CA ARG A 97 13.10 24.49 19.36
C ARG A 97 13.37 25.57 20.43
N GLN A 98 12.37 26.34 20.84
CA GLN A 98 12.53 27.33 21.90
C GLN A 98 11.36 27.25 22.88
N ASN A 99 11.48 26.43 23.92
CA ASN A 99 11.11 26.86 25.28
C ASN A 99 11.49 25.78 26.31
N PRO A 100 12.50 26.02 27.15
CA PRO A 100 12.74 25.19 28.33
C PRO A 100 11.72 25.59 29.41
N GLY A 101 11.04 24.60 29.99
CA GLY A 101 10.46 24.64 31.33
C GLY A 101 9.45 25.76 31.67
N ARG A 102 8.16 25.41 31.68
CA ARG A 102 7.23 25.97 32.67
C ARG A 102 6.52 24.84 33.40
N LYS A 103 7.07 24.48 34.57
CA LYS A 103 6.28 23.98 35.70
C LYS A 103 6.16 25.15 36.68
N SER A 104 4.95 25.65 36.86
CA SER A 104 4.61 26.48 38.03
C SER A 104 3.46 25.80 38.76
N ARG A 105 3.71 25.59 40.05
CA ARG A 105 2.73 25.27 41.09
C ARG A 105 1.65 26.34 41.18
#